data_AF-A0A383AJL6-F1
#
_entry.id   AF-A0A383AJL6-F1
#
_cell.length_a   1.000
_cell.length_b   1.000
_cell.length_c   1.000
_cell.angle_alpha   90.00
_cell.angle_beta   90.00
_cell.angle_gamma   90.00
#
_symmetry.space_group_name_H-M   'P 1'
#
loop_
_entity.id
_entity.type
_entity.pdbx_description
1 polymer ?
#
loop_
_entity_poly.entity_id
_entity_poly.type
_entity_poly.pdbx_seq_one_letter_code
_entity_poly.pdbx_strand_id
1 'polypeptide(L)'
;MKISEDVLKSKGIPYIQKYPYGELAKVTKNHKRHYATPDGRQVPSVTTVLSATKDMTHLHAWRKRIGEAKAQQITTESANIGTVMHGSLEKHVKGIERKPGSNLIHQKAHAMANVIIDNGLTDVSEVWGSEVSLYYPELYAGTTDLVGVYKGEPAIMDFKQSRRLKKKEWVDDYYLQLVAYAEAHNK
;
A
#
# COMPACT_ATOMS: atom_id res chain seq x y z
N MET A 1 -20.54 -1.33 -8.56
CA MET A 1 -21.38 -0.88 -7.44
C MET A 1 -21.27 0.64 -7.38
N LYS A 2 -22.35 1.39 -7.67
CA LYS A 2 -22.32 2.87 -7.56
C LYS A 2 -22.24 3.22 -6.08
N ILE A 3 -21.06 3.67 -5.63
CA ILE A 3 -20.89 4.18 -4.27
C ILE A 3 -21.62 5.52 -4.25
N SER A 4 -22.68 5.60 -3.44
CA SER A 4 -23.53 6.78 -3.32
C SER A 4 -22.77 7.95 -2.70
N GLU A 5 -23.01 9.15 -3.24
CA GLU A 5 -22.58 10.44 -2.70
C GLU A 5 -22.97 10.60 -1.22
N ASP A 6 -22.16 11.39 -0.52
CA ASP A 6 -22.21 11.76 0.90
C ASP A 6 -21.64 10.76 1.91
N VAL A 7 -20.30 10.70 1.99
CA VAL A 7 -19.61 10.26 3.20
C VAL A 7 -18.59 11.32 3.62
N LEU A 8 -19.08 12.41 4.25
CA LEU A 8 -18.77 12.78 5.65
C LEU A 8 -18.89 14.30 5.92
N LYS A 9 -19.89 14.69 6.72
CA LYS A 9 -19.95 16.01 7.34
C LYS A 9 -19.01 16.11 8.54
N SER A 10 -18.24 17.20 8.50
CA SER A 10 -17.31 17.78 9.48
C SER A 10 -15.82 17.36 9.44
N LYS A 11 -15.41 16.21 8.87
CA LYS A 11 -13.98 15.89 8.67
C LYS A 11 -13.63 14.86 7.57
N GLY A 12 -14.58 14.33 6.80
CA GLY A 12 -14.22 13.21 5.93
C GLY A 12 -13.91 13.59 4.50
N ILE A 13 -12.94 12.85 3.99
CA ILE A 13 -12.36 13.04 2.68
C ILE A 13 -13.36 12.45 1.66
N PRO A 14 -13.85 13.23 0.69
CA PRO A 14 -14.71 12.75 -0.37
C PRO A 14 -14.05 11.56 -1.11
N TYR A 15 -14.76 10.44 -1.18
CA TYR A 15 -14.36 9.29 -1.99
C TYR A 15 -15.10 9.36 -3.34
N ILE A 16 -14.40 9.80 -4.38
CA ILE A 16 -14.95 10.09 -5.70
C ILE A 16 -14.30 9.15 -6.71
N GLN A 17 -15.06 8.21 -7.29
CA GLN A 17 -14.50 7.35 -8.35
C GLN A 17 -14.29 8.15 -9.64
N LYS A 18 -13.16 8.86 -9.72
CA LYS A 18 -12.81 9.75 -10.84
C LYS A 18 -12.35 8.99 -12.09
N TYR A 19 -11.77 7.80 -11.90
CA TYR A 19 -11.25 6.95 -12.98
C TYR A 19 -11.83 5.53 -12.88
N PRO A 20 -11.97 4.82 -14.01
CA PRO A 20 -12.43 3.45 -14.05
C PRO A 20 -11.30 2.48 -13.69
N TYR A 21 -10.99 2.31 -12.40
CA TYR A 21 -10.01 1.32 -11.97
C TYR A 21 -10.53 -0.10 -12.20
N GLY A 22 -9.90 -0.83 -13.11
CA GLY A 22 -10.21 -2.23 -13.40
C GLY A 22 -9.63 -3.17 -12.34
N GLU A 23 -10.28 -4.32 -12.15
CA GLU A 23 -9.73 -5.41 -11.35
C GLU A 23 -8.69 -6.19 -12.15
N LEU A 24 -7.56 -6.52 -11.53
CA LEU A 24 -6.54 -7.39 -12.11
C LEU A 24 -6.40 -8.64 -11.26
N ALA A 25 -6.50 -9.81 -11.88
CA ALA A 25 -6.33 -11.07 -11.19
C ALA A 25 -4.87 -11.25 -10.75
N LYS A 26 -4.67 -11.47 -9.44
CA LYS A 26 -3.35 -11.78 -8.86
C LYS A 26 -3.00 -13.24 -9.17
N VAL A 27 -1.86 -13.48 -9.79
CA VAL A 27 -1.37 -14.82 -10.13
C VAL A 27 0.02 -15.05 -9.54
N THR A 28 0.27 -16.27 -9.05
CA THR A 28 1.59 -16.67 -8.55
C THR A 28 2.34 -17.39 -9.65
N LYS A 29 3.48 -16.84 -10.07
CA LYS A 29 4.38 -17.44 -11.06
C LYS A 29 5.78 -17.51 -10.47
N ASN A 30 6.36 -18.71 -10.42
CA ASN A 30 7.68 -18.95 -9.80
C ASN A 30 7.79 -18.39 -8.38
N HIS A 31 6.77 -18.62 -7.54
CA HIS A 31 6.66 -18.10 -6.17
C HIS A 31 6.67 -16.57 -6.04
N LYS A 32 6.51 -15.84 -7.15
CA LYS A 32 6.49 -14.37 -7.21
C LYS A 32 5.13 -13.89 -7.70
N ARG A 33 4.71 -12.73 -7.18
CA ARG A 33 3.41 -12.13 -7.50
C ARG A 33 3.44 -11.47 -8.88
N HIS A 34 2.48 -11.85 -9.71
CA HIS A 34 2.20 -11.28 -11.01
C HIS A 34 0.71 -10.88 -11.09
N TYR A 35 0.34 -10.15 -12.12
CA TYR A 35 -1.03 -9.78 -12.43
C TYR A 35 -1.36 -10.17 -13.85
N ALA A 36 -2.55 -10.74 -14.06
CA ALA A 36 -3.10 -10.94 -15.40
C ALA A 36 -3.67 -9.61 -15.92
N THR A 37 -3.15 -9.13 -17.04
CA THR A 37 -3.57 -7.88 -17.69
C THR A 37 -4.71 -8.13 -18.67
N PRO A 38 -5.49 -7.09 -19.04
CA PRO A 38 -6.63 -7.24 -19.96
C PRO A 38 -6.27 -7.82 -21.35
N ASP A 39 -5.02 -7.63 -21.79
CA ASP A 39 -4.48 -8.19 -23.04
C ASP A 39 -3.95 -9.63 -22.91
N GLY A 40 -4.23 -10.30 -21.78
CA GLY A 40 -3.89 -11.70 -21.54
C GLY A 40 -2.44 -11.96 -21.10
N ARG A 41 -1.60 -10.92 -20.97
CA ARG A 41 -0.24 -11.08 -20.44
C ARG A 41 -0.25 -11.25 -18.92
N GLN A 42 0.85 -11.79 -18.38
CA GLN A 42 1.12 -11.84 -16.94
C GLN A 42 2.37 -11.03 -16.64
N VAL A 43 2.20 -9.88 -16.01
CA VAL A 43 3.29 -8.95 -15.69
C VAL A 43 3.67 -9.03 -14.21
N PRO A 44 4.95 -8.86 -13.84
CA PRO A 44 5.38 -8.91 -12.44
C PRO A 44 4.79 -7.76 -11.63
N SER A 45 4.66 -7.94 -10.31
CA SER A 45 4.32 -6.81 -9.44
C SER A 45 5.47 -5.81 -9.33
N VAL A 46 5.19 -4.53 -9.13
CA VAL A 46 6.22 -3.50 -8.83
C VAL A 46 7.12 -3.95 -7.68
N THR A 47 6.53 -4.47 -6.61
CA THR A 47 7.27 -5.03 -5.47
C THR A 47 8.17 -6.23 -5.83
N THR A 48 7.78 -7.03 -6.83
CA THR A 48 8.60 -8.15 -7.32
C THR A 48 9.82 -7.64 -8.09
N VAL A 49 9.63 -6.63 -8.94
CA VAL A 49 10.72 -5.99 -9.68
C VAL A 49 11.71 -5.36 -8.72
N LEU A 50 11.23 -4.49 -7.80
CA LEU A 50 12.09 -3.82 -6.83
C LEU A 50 12.84 -4.80 -5.91
N SER A 51 12.19 -5.88 -5.47
CA SER A 51 12.85 -6.89 -4.63
C SER A 51 13.94 -7.65 -5.38
N ALA A 52 13.80 -7.84 -6.70
CA ALA A 52 14.80 -8.54 -7.50
C ALA A 52 16.07 -7.72 -7.76
N THR A 53 15.98 -6.39 -7.65
CA THR A 53 17.09 -5.46 -7.93
C THR A 53 17.65 -4.81 -6.67
N LYS A 54 17.16 -5.19 -5.48
CA LYS A 54 17.56 -4.59 -4.20
C LYS A 54 18.87 -5.17 -3.69
N ASP A 55 19.74 -4.32 -3.14
CA ASP A 55 20.89 -4.79 -2.36
C ASP A 55 20.43 -5.40 -1.02
N MET A 56 20.71 -6.69 -0.85
CA MET A 56 20.30 -7.48 0.30
C MET A 56 21.40 -7.63 1.35
N THR A 57 22.60 -7.08 1.12
CA THR A 57 23.79 -7.25 1.96
C THR A 57 23.51 -6.92 3.43
N HIS A 58 22.93 -5.75 3.69
CA HIS A 58 22.60 -5.32 5.05
C HIS A 58 21.50 -6.16 5.69
N LEU A 59 20.50 -6.61 4.91
CA LEU A 59 19.42 -7.43 5.43
C LEU A 59 19.94 -8.82 5.82
N HIS A 60 20.80 -9.43 4.99
CA HIS A 60 21.43 -10.71 5.28
C HIS A 60 22.34 -10.63 6.51
N ALA A 61 23.15 -9.58 6.64
CA ALA A 61 23.98 -9.34 7.82
C ALA A 61 23.12 -9.18 9.09
N TRP A 62 22.00 -8.44 9.01
CA TRP A 62 21.05 -8.31 10.10
C TRP A 62 20.44 -9.65 10.50
N ARG A 63 19.96 -10.46 9.53
CA ARG A 63 19.39 -11.79 9.78
C ARG A 63 20.39 -12.71 10.48
N LYS A 64 21.64 -12.74 10.00
CA LYS A 64 22.72 -13.53 10.60
C LYS A 64 23.00 -13.10 12.04
N ARG A 65 22.99 -11.80 12.33
CA ARG A 65 23.25 -11.25 13.66
C ARG A 65 22.19 -11.63 14.70
N ILE A 66 20.91 -11.64 14.32
CA ILE A 66 19.81 -11.91 15.27
C ILE A 66 19.33 -13.37 15.27
N GLY A 67 19.79 -14.18 14.31
CA GLY A 67 19.36 -15.56 14.10
C GLY A 67 18.11 -15.68 13.22
N GLU A 68 18.06 -16.73 12.40
CA GLU A 68 17.02 -16.94 11.37
C GLU A 68 15.61 -17.03 11.96
N ALA A 69 15.42 -17.81 13.03
CA ALA A 69 14.12 -17.97 13.67
C ALA A 69 13.57 -16.63 14.20
N LYS A 70 14.44 -15.81 14.82
CA LYS A 70 14.03 -14.50 15.32
C LYS A 70 13.76 -13.51 14.20
N ALA A 71 14.58 -13.53 13.15
CA ALA A 71 14.37 -12.72 11.96
C ALA A 71 13.05 -13.05 11.26
N GLN A 72 12.73 -14.35 11.13
CA GLN A 72 11.46 -14.81 10.58
C GLN A 72 10.29 -14.35 11.42
N GLN A 73 10.36 -14.51 12.75
CA GLN A 73 9.32 -14.04 13.67
C GLN A 73 9.04 -12.54 13.49
N ILE A 74 10.09 -11.70 13.48
CA ILE A 74 9.95 -10.25 13.31
C ILE A 74 9.37 -9.90 11.93
N THR A 75 9.80 -10.61 10.89
CA THR A 75 9.32 -10.39 9.51
C THR A 75 7.83 -10.72 9.41
N THR A 76 7.40 -11.89 9.92
CA THR A 76 6.00 -12.31 9.94
C THR A 76 5.12 -11.36 10.75
N GLU A 77 5.54 -10.97 11.97
CA GLU A 77 4.78 -10.02 12.79
C GLU A 77 4.63 -8.68 12.08
N SER A 78 5.71 -8.16 11.48
CA SER A 78 5.69 -6.87 10.77
C SER A 78 4.78 -6.90 9.54
N ALA A 79 4.78 -8.02 8.80
CA ALA A 79 3.88 -8.21 7.65
C ALA A 79 2.41 -8.23 8.09
N ASN A 80 2.09 -8.98 9.16
CA ASN A 80 0.72 -9.08 9.67
C ASN A 80 0.19 -7.73 10.20
N ILE A 81 1.01 -6.97 10.93
CA ILE A 81 0.65 -5.62 11.39
C ILE A 81 0.36 -4.72 10.18
N GLY A 82 1.22 -4.75 9.16
CA GLY A 82 1.03 -3.99 7.91
C GLY A 82 -0.30 -4.32 7.25
N THR A 83 -0.60 -5.59 7.01
CA THR A 83 -1.86 -6.03 6.37
C THR A 83 -3.09 -5.52 7.13
N VAL A 84 -3.11 -5.64 8.47
CA VAL A 84 -4.24 -5.19 9.28
C VAL A 84 -4.33 -3.65 9.29
N MET A 85 -3.20 -2.95 9.27
CA MET A 85 -3.16 -1.49 9.22
C MET A 85 -3.73 -0.97 7.89
N HIS A 86 -3.29 -1.50 6.74
CA HIS A 86 -3.81 -1.10 5.42
C HIS A 86 -5.31 -1.37 5.32
N GLY A 87 -5.78 -2.56 5.72
CA GLY A 87 -7.22 -2.85 5.73
C GLY A 87 -8.02 -1.93 6.68
N SER A 88 -7.38 -1.41 7.73
CA SER A 88 -8.00 -0.40 8.61
C SER A 88 -8.10 0.97 7.92
N LEU A 89 -7.08 1.37 7.18
CA LEU A 89 -7.01 2.63 6.43
C LEU A 89 -7.95 2.62 5.22
N GLU A 90 -8.02 1.52 4.48
CA GLU A 90 -8.96 1.31 3.40
C GLU A 90 -10.41 1.47 3.88
N LYS A 91 -10.76 0.84 5.02
CA LYS A 91 -12.07 1.03 5.65
C LYS A 91 -12.33 2.48 6.02
N HIS A 92 -11.34 3.18 6.58
CA HIS A 92 -11.47 4.59 6.95
C HIS A 92 -11.86 5.45 5.74
N VAL A 93 -11.09 5.37 4.65
CA VAL A 93 -11.30 6.22 3.48
C VAL A 93 -12.57 5.86 2.71
N LYS A 94 -13.05 4.61 2.83
CA LYS A 94 -14.34 4.16 2.28
C LYS A 94 -15.53 4.43 3.21
N GLY A 95 -15.31 5.09 4.36
CA GLY A 95 -16.37 5.39 5.33
C GLY A 95 -16.95 4.16 6.03
N ILE A 96 -16.22 3.05 6.03
CA ILE A 96 -16.62 1.79 6.66
C ILE A 96 -16.15 1.79 8.12
N GLU A 97 -17.01 1.31 9.02
CA GLU A 97 -16.71 1.21 10.44
C GLU A 97 -15.41 0.39 10.70
N ARG A 98 -14.56 0.93 11.58
CA ARG A 98 -13.30 0.30 11.99
C ARG A 98 -13.43 -0.20 13.43
N LYS A 99 -13.31 -1.52 13.62
CA LYS A 99 -13.21 -2.13 14.95
C LYS A 99 -11.83 -2.76 15.14
N PRO A 100 -11.09 -2.43 16.21
CA PRO A 100 -9.90 -3.17 16.55
C PRO A 100 -10.27 -4.61 16.91
N GLY A 101 -9.51 -5.58 16.41
CA GLY A 101 -9.60 -6.97 16.88
C GLY A 101 -9.03 -7.11 18.29
N SER A 102 -9.34 -8.22 18.95
CA SER A 102 -8.96 -8.47 20.35
C SER A 102 -7.46 -8.78 20.54
N ASN A 103 -6.78 -9.31 19.51
CA ASN A 103 -5.37 -9.66 19.64
C ASN A 103 -4.43 -8.44 19.56
N LEU A 104 -3.22 -8.58 20.10
CA LEU A 104 -2.23 -7.49 20.18
C LEU A 104 -1.81 -6.94 18.80
N ILE A 105 -1.75 -7.78 17.77
CA ILE A 105 -1.41 -7.34 16.39
C ILE A 105 -2.48 -6.38 15.88
N HIS A 106 -3.75 -6.70 16.06
CA HIS A 106 -4.86 -5.85 15.62
C HIS A 106 -4.93 -4.54 16.39
N GLN A 107 -4.72 -4.58 17.71
CA GLN A 107 -4.68 -3.37 18.53
C GLN A 107 -3.54 -2.43 18.10
N LYS A 108 -2.33 -2.97 17.89
CA LYS A 108 -1.17 -2.20 17.38
C LYS A 108 -1.45 -1.60 16.00
N ALA A 109 -1.97 -2.41 15.07
CA ALA A 109 -2.28 -1.96 13.72
C ALA A 109 -3.35 -0.86 13.70
N HIS A 110 -4.38 -0.99 14.55
CA HIS A 110 -5.42 0.03 14.70
C HIS A 110 -4.85 1.35 15.24
N ALA A 111 -4.00 1.29 16.26
CA ALA A 111 -3.31 2.48 16.79
C ALA A 111 -2.42 3.15 15.73
N MET A 112 -1.64 2.37 14.97
CA MET A 112 -0.81 2.90 13.87
C MET A 112 -1.66 3.56 12.78
N ALA A 113 -2.78 2.94 12.40
CA ALA A 113 -3.70 3.51 11.42
C ALA A 113 -4.30 4.84 11.92
N ASN A 114 -4.62 4.96 13.21
CA ASN A 114 -5.12 6.23 13.77
C ASN A 114 -4.08 7.34 13.67
N VAL A 115 -2.78 7.06 13.89
CA VAL A 115 -1.73 8.06 13.68
C VAL A 115 -1.71 8.58 12.23
N ILE A 116 -1.85 7.69 11.24
CA ILE A 116 -1.90 8.08 9.83
C ILE A 116 -3.17 8.89 9.52
N ILE A 117 -4.31 8.51 10.10
CA ILE A 117 -5.58 9.24 9.91
C ILE A 117 -5.50 10.64 10.50
N ASP A 118 -5.03 10.74 11.74
CA ASP A 118 -5.05 11.99 12.51
C ASP A 118 -3.99 12.99 12.03
N ASN A 119 -2.92 12.53 11.37
CA ASN A 119 -1.78 13.38 11.00
C ASN A 119 -1.37 13.29 9.52
N GLY A 120 -1.53 12.14 8.88
CA GLY A 120 -1.09 11.90 7.51
C GLY A 120 -2.15 12.26 6.46
N LEU A 121 -3.43 12.07 6.79
CA LEU A 121 -4.55 12.31 5.90
C LEU A 121 -5.13 13.74 5.99
N THR A 122 -4.60 14.60 6.86
CA THR A 122 -5.14 15.95 7.12
C THR A 122 -5.10 16.87 5.91
N ASP A 123 -4.14 16.67 5.00
CA ASP A 123 -3.97 17.46 3.78
C ASP A 123 -4.52 16.74 2.53
N VAL A 124 -5.22 15.62 2.70
CA VAL A 124 -5.87 14.92 1.59
C VAL A 124 -7.27 15.50 1.42
N SER A 125 -7.53 16.12 0.27
CA SER A 125 -8.82 16.76 -0.02
C SER A 125 -9.79 15.88 -0.79
N GLU A 126 -9.29 14.86 -1.51
CA GLU A 126 -10.10 13.91 -2.27
C GLU A 126 -9.41 12.54 -2.32
N VAL A 127 -10.19 11.46 -2.28
CA VAL A 127 -9.75 10.10 -2.61
C VAL A 127 -10.41 9.68 -3.91
N TRP A 128 -9.61 9.27 -4.89
CA TRP A 128 -10.08 8.73 -6.15
C TRP A 128 -10.20 7.21 -6.14
N GLY A 129 -9.32 6.55 -5.39
CA GLY A 129 -9.30 5.10 -5.23
C GLY A 129 -8.44 4.67 -4.03
N SER A 130 -8.77 3.54 -3.42
CA SER A 130 -7.97 2.89 -2.38
C SER A 130 -7.92 1.38 -2.60
N GLU A 131 -6.73 0.81 -2.48
CA GLU A 131 -6.43 -0.60 -2.80
C GLU A 131 -6.83 -0.97 -4.25
N VAL A 132 -6.64 -0.03 -5.18
CA VAL A 132 -6.98 -0.20 -6.60
C VAL A 132 -5.80 -0.73 -7.40
N SER A 133 -6.08 -1.55 -8.42
CA SER A 133 -5.05 -2.12 -9.28
C SER A 133 -4.65 -1.12 -10.37
N LEU A 134 -3.34 -0.99 -10.59
CA LEU A 134 -2.73 -0.17 -11.63
C LEU A 134 -1.77 -1.05 -12.44
N TYR A 135 -1.71 -0.85 -13.76
CA TYR A 135 -0.75 -1.55 -14.60
C TYR A 135 -0.19 -0.65 -15.69
N TYR A 136 1.11 -0.81 -15.93
CA TYR A 136 1.76 -0.26 -17.10
C TYR A 136 1.78 -1.37 -18.15
N PRO A 137 1.19 -1.17 -19.34
CA PRO A 137 1.12 -2.19 -20.39
C PRO A 137 2.48 -2.84 -20.63
N GLU A 138 2.52 -4.17 -20.75
CA GLU A 138 3.71 -4.97 -21.05
C GLU A 138 4.80 -5.04 -19.97
N LEU A 139 4.80 -4.15 -18.97
CA LEU A 139 5.93 -4.02 -18.04
C LEU A 139 5.65 -4.56 -16.64
N TYR A 140 4.67 -3.98 -15.94
CA TYR A 140 4.43 -4.29 -14.52
C TYR A 140 3.03 -3.89 -14.07
N ALA A 141 2.63 -4.38 -12.91
CA ALA A 141 1.38 -3.98 -12.26
C ALA A 141 1.52 -3.92 -10.74
N GLY A 142 0.50 -3.41 -10.05
CA GLY A 142 0.44 -3.45 -8.60
C GLY A 142 -0.88 -2.93 -8.06
N THR A 143 -0.94 -2.86 -6.74
CA THR A 143 -2.07 -2.27 -6.02
C THR A 143 -1.52 -1.06 -5.28
N THR A 144 -2.12 0.10 -5.51
CA THR A 144 -1.79 1.33 -4.76
C THR A 144 -2.64 1.40 -3.50
N ASP A 145 -2.08 1.91 -2.41
CA ASP A 145 -2.82 2.07 -1.16
C ASP A 145 -3.89 3.16 -1.32
N LEU A 146 -3.52 4.29 -1.92
CA LEU A 146 -4.39 5.44 -2.10
C LEU A 146 -3.97 6.29 -3.31
N VAL A 147 -4.96 6.77 -4.06
CA VAL A 147 -4.79 7.76 -5.14
C VAL A 147 -5.84 8.85 -4.94
N GLY A 148 -5.47 10.12 -5.10
CA GLY A 148 -6.35 11.24 -4.78
C GLY A 148 -5.65 12.59 -4.92
N VAL A 149 -6.11 13.58 -4.16
CA VAL A 149 -5.52 14.93 -4.10
C VAL A 149 -4.91 15.17 -2.73
N TYR A 150 -3.61 15.45 -2.69
CA TYR A 150 -2.86 15.80 -1.49
C TYR A 150 -2.23 17.18 -1.66
N LYS A 151 -2.50 18.09 -0.72
CA LYS A 151 -2.03 19.50 -0.78
C LYS A 151 -2.36 20.21 -2.11
N GLY A 152 -3.54 19.92 -2.66
CA GLY A 152 -4.03 20.52 -3.90
C GLY A 152 -3.54 19.84 -5.19
N GLU A 153 -2.65 18.85 -5.09
CA GLU A 153 -2.07 18.18 -6.26
C GLU A 153 -2.48 16.69 -6.34
N PRO A 154 -2.72 16.15 -7.55
CA PRO A 154 -2.89 14.72 -7.76
C PRO A 154 -1.71 13.91 -7.22
N ALA A 155 -1.97 12.87 -6.44
CA ALA A 155 -0.93 12.07 -5.81
C ALA A 155 -1.27 10.58 -5.74
N ILE A 156 -0.25 9.75 -5.99
CA ILE A 156 -0.19 8.39 -5.46
C ILE A 156 0.38 8.49 -4.05
N MET A 157 -0.30 7.87 -3.09
CA MET A 157 0.06 7.87 -1.68
C MET A 157 0.22 6.43 -1.20
N ASP A 158 1.24 6.19 -0.39
CA ASP A 158 1.57 4.86 0.14
C ASP A 158 1.79 4.97 1.66
N PHE A 159 1.09 4.13 2.41
CA PHE A 159 1.10 4.09 3.85
C PHE A 159 2.23 3.18 4.33
N LYS A 160 3.11 3.69 5.18
CA LYS A 160 4.21 2.91 5.73
C LYS A 160 4.13 2.83 7.25
N GLN A 161 4.44 1.65 7.77
CA GLN A 161 4.80 1.45 9.17
C GLN A 161 6.29 1.12 9.28
N SER A 162 6.91 1.50 10.39
CA SER A 162 8.28 1.11 10.68
C SER A 162 8.53 1.00 12.18
N ARG A 163 9.40 0.08 12.57
CA ARG A 163 9.88 -0.08 13.96
C ARG A 163 10.93 0.96 14.35
N ARG A 164 11.53 1.64 13.38
CA ARG A 164 12.58 2.65 13.56
C ARG A 164 12.39 3.77 12.54
N LEU A 165 12.78 4.98 12.90
CA LEU A 165 12.82 6.07 11.94
C LEU A 165 13.73 5.69 10.76
N LYS A 166 13.22 5.90 9.54
CA LYS A 166 13.94 5.59 8.30
C LYS A 166 14.73 6.81 7.87
N LYS A 167 15.95 6.58 7.40
CA LYS A 167 16.71 7.60 6.68
C LYS A 167 16.32 7.60 5.21
N LYS A 168 16.47 8.75 4.54
CA LYS A 168 16.05 8.94 3.15
C LYS A 168 16.76 7.96 2.21
N GLU A 169 18.07 7.78 2.42
CA GLU A 169 18.92 6.86 1.66
C GLU A 169 18.59 5.37 1.87
N TRP A 170 17.68 5.03 2.77
CA TRP A 170 17.24 3.63 3.00
C TRP A 170 15.92 3.29 2.32
N VAL A 171 15.27 4.27 1.68
CA VAL A 171 13.89 4.16 1.18
C VAL A 171 13.76 4.59 -0.28
N ASP A 172 14.85 4.52 -1.05
CA ASP A 172 14.83 4.78 -2.50
C ASP A 172 13.78 3.93 -3.23
N ASP A 173 13.60 2.69 -2.78
CA ASP A 173 12.58 1.77 -3.29
C ASP A 173 11.14 2.27 -3.06
N TYR A 174 10.89 3.09 -2.04
CA TYR A 174 9.55 3.66 -1.78
C TYR A 174 9.23 4.73 -2.83
N TYR A 175 10.20 5.58 -3.17
CA TYR A 175 10.04 6.58 -4.23
C TYR A 175 9.84 5.91 -5.59
N LEU A 176 10.62 4.88 -5.90
CA LEU A 176 10.47 4.12 -7.16
C LEU A 176 9.10 3.42 -7.24
N GLN A 177 8.60 2.89 -6.12
CA GLN A 177 7.25 2.30 -6.06
C GLN A 177 6.17 3.33 -6.41
N LEU A 178 6.25 4.53 -5.81
CA LEU A 178 5.29 5.62 -6.08
C LEU A 178 5.34 6.10 -7.53
N VAL A 179 6.55 6.28 -8.09
CA VAL A 179 6.71 6.66 -9.51
C VAL A 179 6.15 5.59 -10.43
N ALA A 180 6.45 4.31 -10.18
CA ALA A 180 5.93 3.22 -11.00
C ALA A 180 4.39 3.19 -11.01
N TYR A 181 3.76 3.41 -9.86
CA TYR A 181 2.30 3.50 -9.76
C TYR A 181 1.73 4.75 -10.42
N ALA A 182 2.40 5.90 -10.33
CA ALA A 182 1.96 7.12 -11.03
C ALA A 182 2.02 6.94 -12.55
N GLU A 183 3.11 6.36 -13.07
CA GLU A 183 3.24 6.05 -14.49
C GLU A 183 2.19 5.02 -14.95
N ALA A 184 1.89 4.01 -14.14
CA ALA A 184 0.84 3.03 -14.43
C ALA A 184 -0.58 3.61 -14.36
N HIS A 185 -0.81 4.62 -13.51
CA HIS A 185 -2.10 5.33 -13.44
C HIS A 185 -2.37 6.15 -14.70
N ASN A 186 -1.32 6.71 -15.30
CA ASN A 186 -1.40 7.54 -16.50
C ASN A 186 -1.54 6.73 -17.82
N LYS A 187 -1.77 5.42 -17.76
CA LYS A 187 -1.96 4.53 -18.92
C LYS A 187 -3.39 4.00 -18.99
#